data_AF-A0A9D9E1E8-F1
#
_entry.id   AF-A0A9D9E1E8-F1
#
_cell.length_a   1.000
_cell.length_b   1.000
_cell.length_c   1.000
_cell.angle_alpha   90.00
_cell.angle_beta   90.00
_cell.angle_gamma   90.00
#
_symmetry.space_group_name_H-M   'P 1'
#
loop_
_entity.id
_entity.type
_entity.pdbx_description
1 polymer ?
#
loop_
_entity_poly.entity_id
_entity_poly.type
_entity_poly.pdbx_seq_one_letter_code
_entity_poly.pdbx_strand_id
1 'polypeptide(L)'
;MKDILAANENLSVCYLLLEQFNLTYSITSITQLYKGMKTWISLARQSNVSEILSFCDTIENHLMGIVYHAKFPISSGRVEGINNMIKTIRRKAYGFRDTEYFFLKIKFASL
;
A
#
# COMPACT_ATOMS: atom_id res chain seq x y z
N MET A 1 30.99 -3.20 -11.23
CA MET A 1 31.35 -2.36 -10.06
C MET A 1 30.53 -1.07 -10.02
N LYS A 2 30.27 -0.40 -11.15
CA LYS A 2 29.35 0.75 -11.22
C LYS A 2 27.89 0.39 -10.86
N ASP A 3 27.40 -0.79 -11.25
CA ASP A 3 26.00 -1.18 -10.99
C ASP A 3 25.69 -1.38 -9.50
N ILE A 4 26.65 -1.89 -8.72
CA ILE A 4 26.48 -2.09 -7.27
C ILE A 4 26.47 -0.73 -6.55
N LEU A 5 27.31 0.21 -7.00
CA LEU A 5 27.37 1.56 -6.43
C LEU A 5 26.11 2.38 -6.81
N ALA A 6 25.64 2.28 -8.06
CA ALA A 6 24.40 2.91 -8.51
C ALA A 6 23.15 2.32 -7.82
N ALA A 7 23.12 1.00 -7.61
CA ALA A 7 22.06 0.36 -6.82
C ALA A 7 22.07 0.84 -5.36
N ASN A 8 23.25 1.10 -4.79
CA ASN A 8 23.40 1.63 -3.43
C ASN A 8 22.90 3.08 -3.30
N GLU A 9 23.13 3.91 -4.32
CA GLU A 9 22.60 5.27 -4.39
C GLU A 9 21.06 5.28 -4.50
N ASN A 10 20.49 4.46 -5.40
CA ASN A 10 19.04 4.35 -5.56
C ASN A 10 18.37 3.85 -4.27
N LEU A 11 18.95 2.85 -3.60
CA LEU A 11 18.44 2.37 -2.31
C LEU A 11 18.45 3.46 -1.24
N SER A 12 19.52 4.25 -1.17
CA SER A 12 19.62 5.36 -0.21
C SER A 12 18.54 6.42 -0.45
N VAL A 13 18.29 6.77 -1.72
CA VAL A 13 17.19 7.69 -2.11
C VAL A 13 15.83 7.12 -1.73
N CYS A 14 15.59 5.82 -2.00
CA CYS A 14 14.35 5.15 -1.60
C CYS A 14 14.12 5.20 -0.08
N TYR A 15 15.15 4.96 0.72
CA TYR A 15 15.03 5.02 2.19
C TYR A 15 14.67 6.42 2.70
N LEU A 16 15.32 7.46 2.16
CA LEU A 16 15.01 8.85 2.53
C LEU A 16 13.58 9.23 2.15
N LEU A 17 13.15 8.86 0.94
CA LEU A 17 11.78 9.12 0.48
C LEU A 17 10.75 8.37 1.29
N LEU A 18 11.04 7.13 1.73
CA LEU A 18 10.19 6.35 2.62
C LEU A 18 10.02 7.02 3.99
N GLU A 19 11.11 7.48 4.59
CA GLU A 19 11.06 8.18 5.88
C GLU A 19 10.22 9.46 5.77
N GLN A 20 10.47 10.27 4.74
CA GLN A 20 9.69 11.48 4.48
C GLN A 20 8.21 11.19 4.19
N PHE A 21 7.92 10.09 3.49
CA PHE A 21 6.56 9.64 3.24
C PHE A 21 5.85 9.33 4.55
N ASN A 22 6.49 8.56 5.45
CA ASN A 22 5.92 8.19 6.74
C ASN A 22 5.63 9.42 7.62
N LEU A 23 6.54 10.40 7.64
CA LEU A 23 6.32 11.67 8.33
C LEU A 23 5.10 12.40 7.75
N THR A 24 4.99 12.48 6.43
CA THR A 24 3.86 13.11 5.75
C THR A 24 2.55 12.38 6.06
N TYR A 25 2.56 11.04 6.00
CA TYR A 25 1.39 10.18 6.22
C TYR A 25 0.88 10.21 7.66
N SER A 26 1.72 10.57 8.64
CA SER A 26 1.33 10.73 10.05
C SER A 26 0.45 11.96 10.34
N ILE A 27 0.28 12.86 9.36
CA ILE A 27 -0.51 14.08 9.51
C ILE A 27 -2.01 13.76 9.61
N THR A 28 -2.67 14.23 10.67
CA THR A 28 -4.11 14.01 10.94
C THR A 28 -5.03 15.04 10.30
N SER A 29 -4.49 16.16 9.81
CA SER A 29 -5.26 17.18 9.09
C SER A 29 -5.34 16.86 7.60
N ILE A 30 -6.56 16.67 7.09
CA ILE A 30 -6.86 16.42 5.66
C ILE A 30 -6.13 17.42 4.76
N THR A 31 -6.26 18.72 5.05
CA THR A 31 -5.70 19.78 4.20
C THR A 31 -4.18 19.77 4.20
N GLN A 32 -3.56 19.57 5.37
CA GLN A 32 -2.11 19.51 5.51
C GLN A 32 -1.54 18.23 4.88
N LEU A 33 -2.21 17.09 5.06
CA LEU A 33 -1.82 15.82 4.43
C LEU A 33 -1.91 15.93 2.91
N TYR A 34 -3.00 16.48 2.35
CA TYR A 34 -3.13 16.68 0.91
C TYR A 34 -1.97 17.51 0.34
N LYS A 35 -1.66 18.64 0.98
CA LYS A 35 -0.55 19.52 0.55
C LYS A 35 0.80 18.82 0.71
N GLY A 36 1.01 18.11 1.82
CA GLY A 36 2.21 17.34 2.10
C GLY A 36 2.44 16.25 1.06
N MET A 37 1.40 15.48 0.74
CA MET A 37 1.46 14.40 -0.25
C MET A 37 1.75 14.94 -1.65
N LYS A 38 1.14 16.05 -2.09
CA LYS A 38 1.47 16.68 -3.39
C LYS A 38 2.92 17.18 -3.43
N THR A 39 3.41 17.74 -2.32
CA THR A 39 4.82 18.16 -2.20
C THR A 39 5.76 16.96 -2.28
N TRP A 40 5.44 15.90 -1.55
CA TRP A 40 6.22 14.67 -1.54
C TRP A 40 6.26 14.01 -2.93
N ILE A 41 5.13 13.91 -3.62
CA ILE A 41 5.06 13.37 -5.00
C ILE A 41 5.96 14.17 -5.95
N SER A 42 5.89 15.51 -5.87
CA SER A 42 6.73 16.39 -6.71
C SER A 42 8.23 16.15 -6.48
N LEU A 43 8.63 15.96 -5.23
CA LEU A 43 10.01 15.66 -4.86
C LEU A 43 10.41 14.24 -5.29
N ALA A 44 9.56 13.24 -5.01
CA ALA A 44 9.81 11.85 -5.34
C ALA A 44 9.97 11.64 -6.85
N ARG A 45 9.23 12.40 -7.68
CA ARG A 45 9.39 12.36 -9.15
C ARG A 45 10.76 12.85 -9.63
N GLN A 46 11.46 13.68 -8.86
CA GLN A 46 12.82 14.14 -9.21
C GLN A 46 13.89 13.06 -9.02
N SER A 47 13.58 11.97 -8.31
CA SER A 47 14.52 10.85 -8.10
C SER A 47 14.85 10.07 -9.38
N ASN A 48 14.02 10.16 -10.43
CA ASN A 48 14.13 9.38 -11.67
C ASN A 48 14.22 7.85 -11.48
N VAL A 49 13.85 7.33 -10.32
CA VAL A 49 13.76 5.89 -10.05
C VAL A 49 12.42 5.38 -10.55
N SER A 50 12.43 4.46 -11.52
CA SER A 50 11.22 3.99 -12.21
C SER A 50 10.15 3.45 -11.25
N GLU A 51 10.57 2.73 -10.21
CA GLU A 51 9.70 2.14 -9.20
C GLU A 51 9.01 3.22 -8.36
N ILE A 52 9.73 4.31 -8.03
CA ILE A 52 9.18 5.45 -7.30
C ILE A 52 8.20 6.22 -8.19
N LEU A 53 8.49 6.37 -9.48
CA LEU A 53 7.57 7.04 -10.41
C LEU A 53 6.22 6.32 -10.51
N SER A 54 6.24 5.00 -10.68
CA SER A 54 5.03 4.17 -10.69
C SER A 54 4.26 4.24 -9.37
N PHE A 55 4.98 4.29 -8.25
CA PHE A 55 4.38 4.46 -6.93
C PHE A 55 3.71 5.83 -6.78
N CYS A 56 4.35 6.90 -7.27
CA CYS A 56 3.75 8.25 -7.32
C CYS A 56 2.45 8.27 -8.11
N ASP A 57 2.41 7.61 -9.28
CA ASP A 57 1.19 7.52 -10.10
C ASP A 57 0.06 6.82 -9.34
N THR A 58 0.39 5.74 -8.62
CA THR A 58 -0.56 5.01 -7.78
C THR A 58 -1.12 5.88 -6.65
N ILE A 59 -0.26 6.62 -5.96
CA ILE A 59 -0.68 7.54 -4.90
C ILE A 59 -1.59 8.63 -5.47
N GLU A 60 -1.24 9.23 -6.61
CA GLU A 60 -2.07 10.29 -7.21
C GLU A 60 -3.47 9.79 -7.57
N ASN A 61 -3.58 8.58 -8.14
CA ASN A 61 -4.86 7.96 -8.47
C ASN A 61 -5.76 7.72 -7.25
N HIS A 62 -5.15 7.49 -6.08
CA HIS A 62 -5.87 7.18 -4.84
C HIS A 62 -5.77 8.28 -3.78
N LEU A 63 -5.27 9.47 -4.15
CA LEU A 63 -4.87 10.52 -3.21
C LEU A 63 -5.99 10.93 -2.27
N MET A 64 -7.22 11.06 -2.78
CA MET A 64 -8.36 11.44 -1.95
C MET A 64 -8.65 10.41 -0.87
N GLY A 65 -8.61 9.11 -1.19
CA GLY A 65 -8.83 8.04 -0.21
C GLY A 65 -7.75 8.02 0.87
N ILE A 66 -6.49 8.20 0.46
CA ILE A 66 -5.33 8.32 1.36
C ILE A 66 -5.52 9.53 2.30
N VAL A 67 -5.92 10.68 1.77
CA VAL A 67 -6.10 11.90 2.57
C VAL A 67 -7.27 11.78 3.54
N TYR A 68 -8.36 11.11 3.16
CA TYR A 68 -9.49 10.88 4.06
C TYR A 68 -9.15 9.94 5.23
N HIS A 69 -8.11 9.10 5.10
CA HIS A 69 -7.61 8.29 6.22
C HIS A 69 -7.21 9.14 7.43
N ALA A 70 -6.70 10.36 7.21
CA ALA A 70 -6.31 11.27 8.29
C ALA A 70 -7.47 11.62 9.24
N LYS A 71 -8.70 11.68 8.71
CA LYS A 71 -9.91 11.95 9.49
C LYS A 71 -10.60 10.66 9.94
N PHE A 72 -10.56 9.63 9.11
CA PHE A 72 -11.20 8.34 9.36
C PHE A 72 -10.14 7.25 9.27
N PRO A 73 -9.46 6.91 10.38
CA PRO A 73 -8.42 5.89 10.39
C PRO A 73 -9.05 4.50 10.28
N ILE A 74 -9.53 4.15 9.09
CA ILE A 74 -10.04 2.82 8.77
C ILE A 74 -8.84 1.96 8.41
N SER A 75 -8.58 0.92 9.20
CA SER A 75 -7.55 -0.06 8.91
C SER A 75 -8.05 -1.10 7.91
N SER A 76 -7.24 -1.44 6.91
CA SER A 76 -7.47 -2.58 6.01
C SER A 76 -7.27 -3.93 6.71
N GLY A 77 -6.69 -3.97 7.91
CA GLY A 77 -6.26 -5.20 8.58
C GLY A 77 -7.36 -6.24 8.77
N ARG A 78 -8.60 -5.81 9.08
CA ARG A 78 -9.74 -6.74 9.19
C ARG A 78 -10.08 -7.38 7.85
N VAL A 79 -10.12 -6.59 6.77
CA VAL A 79 -10.43 -7.07 5.41
C VAL A 79 -9.30 -7.96 4.90
N GLU A 80 -8.04 -7.58 5.14
CA GLU A 80 -6.86 -8.38 4.80
C GLU A 80 -6.82 -9.70 5.57
N GLY A 81 -7.17 -9.70 6.86
CA GLY A 81 -7.29 -10.90 7.67
C GLY A 81 -8.30 -11.88 7.09
N ILE A 82 -9.49 -11.39 6.72
CA ILE A 82 -10.52 -12.19 6.04
C ILE A 82 -9.99 -12.72 4.71
N ASN A 83 -9.34 -11.88 3.90
CA ASN A 83 -8.76 -12.30 2.62
C ASN A 83 -7.70 -13.40 2.79
N ASN A 84 -6.87 -13.31 3.83
CA ASN A 84 -5.85 -14.30 4.14
C ASN A 84 -6.47 -15.62 4.64
N MET A 85 -7.53 -15.56 5.44
CA MET A 85 -8.30 -16.74 5.84
C MET A 85 -8.90 -17.45 4.62
N ILE A 86 -9.57 -16.71 3.73
CA ILE A 86 -10.16 -17.25 2.49
C ILE A 86 -9.08 -17.90 1.60
N LYS A 87 -7.95 -17.22 1.39
CA LYS A 87 -6.80 -17.76 0.65
C LYS A 87 -6.27 -19.05 1.27
N THR A 88 -6.19 -19.10 2.61
CA THR A 88 -5.75 -20.29 3.35
C THR A 88 -6.70 -21.46 3.17
N ILE A 89 -8.01 -21.24 3.28
CA ILE A 89 -9.05 -22.26 3.06
C ILE A 89 -8.94 -22.83 1.65
N ARG A 90 -8.84 -21.95 0.63
CA ARG A 90 -8.66 -22.37 -0.76
C ARG A 90 -7.38 -23.17 -0.99
N ARG A 91 -6.26 -22.76 -0.38
CA ARG A 91 -4.97 -23.44 -0.51
C ARG A 91 -4.97 -24.83 0.14
N LYS A 92 -5.56 -24.96 1.34
CA LYS A 92 -5.69 -26.25 2.05
C LYS A 92 -6.50 -27.29 1.27
N ALA A 93 -7.49 -26.83 0.51
CA ALA A 93 -8.34 -27.70 -0.31
C ALA A 93 -7.74 -28.04 -1.68
N TYR A 94 -6.58 -27.47 -2.06
CA TYR A 94 -6.04 -27.53 -3.43
C TYR A 94 -7.04 -27.03 -4.49
N GLY A 95 -7.87 -26.06 -4.11
CA GLY A 95 -8.96 -25.52 -4.93
C GLY A 95 -10.31 -26.19 -4.67
N PHE A 96 -11.38 -25.44 -4.94
CA PHE A 96 -12.75 -25.95 -4.89
C PHE A 96 -13.32 -25.93 -6.30
N ARG A 97 -14.01 -27.01 -6.69
CA ARG A 97 -14.75 -27.07 -7.96
C ARG A 97 -16.17 -26.48 -7.81
N ASP A 98 -16.74 -26.64 -6.62
CA ASP A 98 -18.04 -26.11 -6.26
C ASP A 98 -17.87 -24.78 -5.50
N THR A 99 -18.41 -23.72 -6.08
CA THR A 99 -18.33 -22.37 -5.52
C THR A 99 -19.28 -22.18 -4.35
N GLU A 100 -20.45 -22.82 -4.37
CA GLU A 100 -21.43 -22.74 -3.29
C GLU A 100 -20.90 -23.42 -2.02
N TYR A 101 -20.31 -24.60 -2.19
CA TYR A 101 -19.62 -25.30 -1.10
C TYR A 101 -18.43 -24.49 -0.55
N PHE A 102 -17.68 -23.81 -1.42
CA PHE A 102 -16.60 -22.92 -0.99
C PHE A 102 -17.13 -21.75 -0.13
N PHE A 103 -18.21 -21.10 -0.54
CA PHE A 103 -18.85 -20.05 0.26
C PHE A 103 -19.35 -20.58 1.59
N LEU A 104 -19.91 -21.80 1.63
CA LEU A 104 -20.32 -22.44 2.88
C LEU A 104 -19.14 -22.64 3.84
N LYS A 105 -17.98 -23.07 3.33
CA LYS A 105 -16.75 -23.18 4.12
C LYS A 105 -16.25 -21.85 4.65
N ILE A 106 -16.33 -20.77 3.85
CA ILE A 106 -15.97 -19.42 4.30
C ILE A 106 -16.89 -18.98 5.42
N LYS A 107 -18.22 -19.10 5.24
CA LYS A 107 -19.23 -18.72 6.25
C LYS A 107 -18.99 -19.43 7.58
N PHE A 108 -18.71 -20.74 7.52
CA PHE A 108 -18.42 -21.55 8.71
C PHE A 108 -17.13 -21.10 9.43
N ALA A 109 -16.10 -20.70 8.68
CA ALA A 109 -14.83 -20.25 9.27
C ALA A 109 -14.86 -18.80 9.79
N SER A 110 -15.84 -18.00 9.37
CA SER A 110 -16.03 -16.61 9.79
C SER A 110 -16.98 -16.41 10.98
N LEU A 111 -17.56 -17.50 11.49
CA LEU A 111 -18.33 -17.54 12.75
C LEU A 111 -17.38 -17.69 13.94
#